data_AF-A0AA39GYC3-F1
#
_entry.id   AF-A0AA39GYC3-F1
#
_cell.length_a   1.000
_cell.length_b   1.000
_cell.length_c   1.000
_cell.angle_alpha   90.00
_cell.angle_beta   90.00
_cell.angle_gamma   90.00
#
_symmetry.space_group_name_H-M   'P 1'
#
loop_
_entity.id
_entity.type
_entity.pdbx_description
1 polymer ?
#
loop_
_entity_poly.entity_id
_entity_poly.type
_entity_poly.pdbx_seq_one_letter_code
_entity_poly.pdbx_strand_id
1 'polypeptide(L)'
;MSKFTSTTERSEHSSTEYRSTIQPRTAVRSQTRSGGFISGGGGGGGRVLKMVTEMGSTTIGGISPELSANAAKSFLEATDKEKKEMQGLNDRLANYIDRVKKLEEKNRQLVADLEDLRAKWGKDTTEIKLKYADSIAEARKNIDSAARDKADVDVKLARVKDDLNEYRQRYEDIQRSREGDHEKIAHWSNMISEGQNELEMLRARWKQLQEEEKRLKNDNVRIWEDLQKARNDLDEETLGRIDYQNQVQTLMEELEFLRRIHDQEVKELQALLAQAPADTREFFKNELALAIRDIKDEYDFIAVQGKREMESWYKLKVSEAQGSAKRTAAESTYQRDEVKRMRDNINDLRGKMGDIENRNIQLEKEVQNLNYQLSDDQRQYEQALNDRDATLRRMREEFNTLVSELQALLDTKQLLDSEIAIYRKILESEEQRFGITQYVQEAVKSHSLQQQEATDSTRSVRGEIQTKTTFQRSAKGNVTISECDPNGKFVVLENTHRTKDENVGGCKVKRKLDNRRELVYTIPEGIVLPAGQMMTIYARDQGGVHNPPKSLIFEGENTWGIGANIVTTLVNSDGEERATHTQKTVQVGH
;
A
#
# COMPACT_ATOMS: atom_id res chain seq x y z
N MET A 1 41.71 -21.74 30.90
CA MET A 1 41.46 -23.13 31.33
C MET A 1 40.01 -23.47 31.01
N SER A 2 39.75 -24.72 30.61
CA SER A 2 38.45 -25.28 30.16
C SER A 2 37.79 -24.63 28.92
N LYS A 3 37.00 -25.33 28.10
CA LYS A 3 37.12 -26.64 27.39
C LYS A 3 35.75 -26.93 26.75
N PHE A 4 35.72 -27.20 25.43
CA PHE A 4 34.64 -27.88 24.67
C PHE A 4 33.25 -27.18 24.64
N THR A 5 32.35 -27.35 23.65
CA THR A 5 32.28 -28.26 22.47
C THR A 5 31.35 -27.66 21.38
N SER A 6 31.41 -28.20 20.16
CA SER A 6 30.33 -28.20 19.14
C SER A 6 30.02 -26.87 18.41
N THR A 7 29.58 -26.85 17.13
CA THR A 7 29.28 -27.94 16.16
C THR A 7 29.77 -27.55 14.76
N THR A 8 30.14 -28.53 13.93
CA THR A 8 30.46 -28.36 12.51
C THR A 8 29.49 -29.17 11.66
N GLU A 9 28.78 -28.52 10.74
CA GLU A 9 28.02 -29.12 9.64
C GLU A 9 28.51 -28.40 8.37
N ARG A 10 29.21 -28.99 7.38
CA ARG A 10 29.00 -30.25 6.63
C ARG A 10 27.62 -30.34 5.96
N SER A 11 27.49 -29.64 4.83
CA SER A 11 26.54 -30.01 3.77
C SER A 11 27.29 -30.84 2.72
N GLU A 12 27.21 -32.17 2.82
CA GLU A 12 27.72 -33.08 1.79
C GLU A 12 26.79 -33.12 0.57
N HIS A 13 27.34 -33.48 -0.59
CA HIS A 13 26.56 -33.63 -1.81
C HIS A 13 25.66 -34.88 -1.74
N SER A 14 24.43 -34.77 -2.24
CA SER A 14 23.66 -35.93 -2.70
C SER A 14 23.04 -35.66 -4.06
N SER A 15 23.77 -36.06 -5.10
CA SER A 15 23.17 -36.41 -6.39
C SER A 15 22.43 -37.72 -6.23
N THR A 16 21.12 -37.75 -6.54
CA THR A 16 20.38 -39.01 -6.68
C THR A 16 19.65 -39.01 -8.02
N GLU A 17 20.24 -39.69 -9.01
CA GLU A 17 19.52 -40.11 -10.20
C GLU A 17 18.70 -41.37 -9.92
N TYR A 18 17.60 -41.52 -10.68
CA TYR A 18 17.02 -42.78 -11.11
C TYR A 18 16.21 -43.64 -10.09
N ARG A 19 14.88 -43.72 -10.31
CA ARG A 19 14.31 -44.95 -10.90
C ARG A 19 12.91 -44.76 -11.50
N SER A 20 12.76 -45.26 -12.71
CA SER A 20 11.46 -45.49 -13.36
C SER A 20 10.77 -46.73 -12.78
N THR A 21 9.44 -46.70 -12.68
CA THR A 21 8.60 -47.83 -12.29
C THR A 21 7.83 -48.36 -13.50
N ILE A 22 8.43 -49.33 -14.20
CA ILE A 22 7.76 -50.17 -15.18
C ILE A 22 7.56 -51.55 -14.57
N GLN A 23 6.35 -52.13 -14.70
CA GLN A 23 6.23 -53.54 -15.09
C GLN A 23 5.03 -53.77 -16.03
N PRO A 24 5.15 -54.64 -17.06
CA PRO A 24 4.14 -54.80 -18.10
C PRO A 24 3.43 -56.17 -18.10
N ARG A 25 2.15 -56.20 -18.53
CA ARG A 25 1.42 -57.36 -19.08
C ARG A 25 0.30 -56.82 -19.98
N THR A 26 -0.08 -57.38 -21.14
CA THR A 26 0.45 -58.50 -21.94
C THR A 26 -0.07 -58.29 -23.37
N ALA A 27 0.80 -58.32 -24.39
CA ALA A 27 0.35 -58.25 -25.79
C ALA A 27 0.24 -59.66 -26.38
N VAL A 28 -0.97 -60.06 -26.77
CA VAL A 28 -1.18 -61.22 -27.65
C VAL A 28 -1.36 -60.71 -29.08
N ARG A 29 -0.45 -61.14 -29.95
CA ARG A 29 -0.39 -60.81 -31.38
C ARG A 29 -1.27 -61.77 -32.17
N SER A 30 -2.18 -61.23 -32.99
CA SER A 30 -2.60 -61.92 -34.22
C SER A 30 -2.98 -60.89 -35.29
N GLN A 31 -2.06 -60.69 -36.24
CA GLN A 31 -2.37 -60.21 -37.57
C GLN A 31 -2.05 -61.36 -38.52
N THR A 32 -2.97 -61.66 -39.45
CA THR A 32 -2.63 -61.75 -40.87
C THR A 32 -3.89 -61.64 -41.72
N ARG A 33 -3.72 -61.05 -42.91
CA ARG A 33 -4.72 -61.01 -43.98
C ARG A 33 -4.03 -61.50 -45.26
N SER A 34 -4.81 -62.16 -46.13
CA SER A 34 -4.56 -62.45 -47.56
C SER A 34 -3.35 -63.30 -48.01
N GLY A 35 -3.66 -64.32 -48.83
CA GLY A 35 -2.87 -64.65 -50.03
C GLY A 35 -2.57 -66.13 -50.30
N GLY A 36 -2.98 -66.67 -51.45
CA GLY A 36 -2.26 -67.80 -52.09
C GLY A 36 -2.96 -69.16 -52.27
N PHE A 37 -3.89 -69.23 -53.23
CA PHE A 37 -4.14 -70.31 -54.22
C PHE A 37 -3.42 -71.69 -54.22
N ILE A 38 -4.19 -72.70 -54.70
CA ILE A 38 -3.86 -73.91 -55.53
C ILE A 38 -3.89 -75.33 -54.92
N SER A 39 -4.73 -76.17 -55.57
CA SER A 39 -4.71 -77.64 -55.75
C SER A 39 -4.93 -78.62 -54.57
N GLY A 40 -5.68 -79.71 -54.83
CA GLY A 40 -5.27 -81.00 -54.26
C GLY A 40 -6.26 -82.13 -53.91
N GLY A 41 -7.32 -82.40 -54.69
CA GLY A 41 -7.89 -83.77 -54.86
C GLY A 41 -8.58 -84.53 -53.70
N GLY A 42 -9.45 -85.49 -54.07
CA GLY A 42 -9.64 -86.72 -53.27
C GLY A 42 -11.04 -87.11 -52.75
N GLY A 43 -11.93 -87.57 -53.64
CA GLY A 43 -12.64 -88.86 -53.50
C GLY A 43 -13.81 -89.07 -52.49
N GLY A 44 -14.91 -89.66 -53.00
CA GLY A 44 -15.44 -90.90 -52.39
C GLY A 44 -16.94 -91.06 -52.10
N GLY A 45 -17.73 -91.47 -53.10
CA GLY A 45 -19.01 -92.22 -52.94
C GLY A 45 -20.28 -91.44 -52.49
N GLY A 46 -21.49 -91.73 -52.98
CA GLY A 46 -21.90 -92.62 -54.09
C GLY A 46 -23.43 -92.91 -54.13
N ARG A 47 -23.91 -93.49 -55.26
CA ARG A 47 -25.22 -94.17 -55.53
C ARG A 47 -26.49 -93.31 -55.76
N VAL A 48 -27.47 -93.61 -56.63
CA VAL A 48 -27.55 -94.25 -58.00
C VAL A 48 -28.91 -93.91 -58.70
N LEU A 49 -29.07 -94.22 -60.01
CA LEU A 49 -30.32 -94.48 -60.81
C LEU A 49 -31.21 -93.27 -61.25
N LYS A 50 -31.96 -93.27 -62.38
CA LYS A 50 -31.91 -93.98 -63.71
C LYS A 50 -33.00 -93.42 -64.69
N MET A 51 -32.79 -93.60 -66.02
CA MET A 51 -33.68 -93.39 -67.20
C MET A 51 -33.81 -91.92 -67.70
N VAL A 52 -33.61 -91.53 -68.97
CA VAL A 52 -33.65 -92.14 -70.34
C VAL A 52 -35.04 -92.25 -70.97
N THR A 53 -35.29 -91.50 -72.06
CA THR A 53 -35.72 -91.97 -73.41
C THR A 53 -35.71 -90.78 -74.40
N GLU A 54 -35.59 -91.06 -75.70
CA GLU A 54 -35.24 -90.15 -76.81
C GLU A 54 -36.32 -90.18 -77.93
N MET A 55 -36.10 -89.44 -79.03
CA MET A 55 -36.88 -89.40 -80.30
C MET A 55 -38.26 -88.70 -80.24
N GLY A 56 -38.84 -88.14 -81.31
CA GLY A 56 -38.33 -87.93 -82.67
C GLY A 56 -39.44 -87.69 -83.71
N SER A 57 -39.29 -86.61 -84.49
CA SER A 57 -39.38 -86.57 -85.97
C SER A 57 -40.70 -86.84 -86.76
N THR A 58 -41.04 -85.88 -87.66
CA THR A 58 -41.62 -86.07 -89.04
C THR A 58 -43.06 -86.66 -89.17
N THR A 59 -43.88 -86.49 -90.22
CA THR A 59 -43.82 -85.92 -91.61
C THR A 59 -45.23 -85.87 -92.25
N ILE A 60 -45.43 -85.04 -93.32
CA ILE A 60 -46.35 -85.27 -94.49
C ILE A 60 -47.88 -85.34 -94.18
N GLY A 61 -48.84 -84.92 -95.04
CA GLY A 61 -48.87 -84.35 -96.39
C GLY A 61 -50.33 -84.05 -96.80
N GLY A 62 -50.57 -83.35 -97.93
CA GLY A 62 -51.92 -82.94 -98.36
C GLY A 62 -52.59 -83.86 -99.38
N ILE A 63 -53.55 -83.31 -100.14
CA ILE A 63 -54.11 -83.70 -101.48
C ILE A 63 -55.67 -83.61 -101.52
N SER A 64 -56.20 -82.94 -102.56
CA SER A 64 -57.62 -82.83 -102.95
C SER A 64 -58.10 -84.04 -103.80
N PRO A 65 -59.40 -84.25 -104.06
CA PRO A 65 -60.01 -83.63 -105.26
C PRO A 65 -61.55 -83.37 -105.21
N GLU A 66 -62.10 -82.86 -106.30
CA GLU A 66 -63.54 -82.58 -106.53
C GLU A 66 -64.38 -83.86 -106.81
N LEU A 67 -65.70 -83.83 -106.53
CA LEU A 67 -66.78 -83.96 -107.55
C LEU A 67 -68.21 -83.92 -106.95
N SER A 68 -69.14 -83.36 -107.73
CA SER A 68 -70.60 -83.60 -107.76
C SER A 68 -71.56 -82.91 -106.77
N ALA A 69 -72.68 -82.48 -107.33
CA ALA A 69 -73.72 -81.67 -106.68
C ALA A 69 -74.96 -82.50 -106.24
N ASN A 70 -75.93 -81.81 -105.64
CA ASN A 70 -77.28 -82.29 -105.27
C ASN A 70 -77.46 -83.05 -103.92
N ALA A 71 -76.59 -82.79 -102.93
CA ALA A 71 -76.90 -83.06 -101.51
C ALA A 71 -76.64 -81.86 -100.57
N ALA A 72 -76.20 -80.72 -101.11
CA ALA A 72 -75.60 -79.63 -100.32
C ALA A 72 -76.58 -78.74 -99.52
N LYS A 73 -77.90 -78.83 -99.74
CA LYS A 73 -78.84 -77.81 -99.22
C LYS A 73 -79.42 -78.09 -97.83
N SER A 74 -79.46 -79.36 -97.38
CA SER A 74 -79.94 -79.74 -96.04
C SER A 74 -78.82 -79.88 -95.00
N PHE A 75 -77.57 -80.09 -95.44
CA PHE A 75 -76.43 -80.24 -94.51
C PHE A 75 -75.82 -78.89 -94.08
N LEU A 76 -75.93 -77.85 -94.92
CA LEU A 76 -75.47 -76.49 -94.59
C LEU A 76 -76.23 -75.88 -93.39
N GLU A 77 -77.52 -76.19 -93.24
CA GLU A 77 -78.35 -75.60 -92.19
C GLU A 77 -78.11 -76.26 -90.81
N ALA A 78 -77.67 -77.53 -90.80
CA ALA A 78 -77.20 -78.22 -89.59
C ALA A 78 -75.79 -77.75 -89.19
N THR A 79 -74.87 -77.67 -90.15
CA THR A 79 -73.46 -77.27 -89.89
C THR A 79 -73.30 -75.80 -89.52
N ASP A 80 -74.12 -74.86 -90.03
CA ASP A 80 -74.05 -73.45 -89.58
C ASP A 80 -74.58 -73.25 -88.15
N LYS A 81 -75.47 -74.14 -87.69
CA LYS A 81 -75.98 -74.13 -86.30
C LYS A 81 -74.94 -74.66 -85.31
N GLU A 82 -74.30 -75.77 -85.65
CA GLU A 82 -73.19 -76.36 -84.88
C GLU A 82 -71.97 -75.42 -84.83
N LYS A 83 -71.68 -74.71 -85.93
CA LYS A 83 -70.64 -73.67 -86.00
C LYS A 83 -70.92 -72.48 -85.08
N LYS A 84 -72.19 -72.07 -84.90
CA LYS A 84 -72.59 -71.02 -83.96
C LYS A 84 -72.45 -71.45 -82.50
N GLU A 85 -72.75 -72.71 -82.18
CA GLU A 85 -72.50 -73.24 -80.82
C GLU A 85 -71.00 -73.36 -80.52
N MET A 86 -70.19 -73.77 -81.49
CA MET A 86 -68.73 -73.75 -81.39
C MET A 86 -68.15 -72.33 -81.25
N GLN A 87 -68.73 -71.33 -81.91
CA GLN A 87 -68.38 -69.92 -81.66
C GLN A 87 -68.77 -69.48 -80.24
N GLY A 88 -69.99 -69.78 -79.79
CA GLY A 88 -70.43 -69.43 -78.43
C GLY A 88 -69.63 -70.10 -77.30
N LEU A 89 -69.09 -71.30 -77.53
CA LEU A 89 -68.14 -71.96 -76.64
C LEU A 89 -66.74 -71.33 -76.71
N ASN A 90 -66.25 -71.00 -77.91
CA ASN A 90 -64.98 -70.30 -78.09
C ASN A 90 -64.98 -68.89 -77.49
N ASP A 91 -66.09 -68.14 -77.58
CA ASP A 91 -66.22 -66.82 -76.95
C ASP A 91 -66.22 -66.92 -75.42
N ARG A 92 -66.81 -67.99 -74.85
CA ARG A 92 -66.73 -68.27 -73.41
C ARG A 92 -65.31 -68.66 -73.00
N LEU A 93 -64.62 -69.48 -73.79
CA LEU A 93 -63.21 -69.79 -73.57
C LEU A 93 -62.32 -68.55 -73.69
N ALA A 94 -62.55 -67.68 -74.66
CA ALA A 94 -61.84 -66.42 -74.81
C ALA A 94 -62.02 -65.50 -73.59
N ASN A 95 -63.27 -65.35 -73.11
CA ASN A 95 -63.55 -64.61 -71.89
C ASN A 95 -62.89 -65.23 -70.64
N TYR A 96 -62.85 -66.56 -70.53
CA TYR A 96 -62.12 -67.25 -69.46
C TYR A 96 -60.61 -67.07 -69.59
N ILE A 97 -60.04 -67.13 -70.79
CA ILE A 97 -58.61 -66.91 -71.07
C ILE A 97 -58.22 -65.47 -70.74
N ASP A 98 -59.03 -64.47 -71.10
CA ASP A 98 -58.79 -63.07 -70.73
C ASP A 98 -58.97 -62.82 -69.23
N ARG A 99 -59.90 -63.53 -68.57
CA ARG A 99 -60.04 -63.50 -67.11
C ARG A 99 -58.82 -64.11 -66.44
N VAL A 100 -58.31 -65.23 -66.94
CA VAL A 100 -57.10 -65.91 -66.47
C VAL A 100 -55.88 -65.03 -66.71
N LYS A 101 -55.66 -64.47 -67.91
CA LYS A 101 -54.58 -63.52 -68.18
C LYS A 101 -54.59 -62.32 -67.25
N LYS A 102 -55.77 -61.69 -67.03
CA LYS A 102 -55.90 -60.57 -66.07
C LYS A 102 -55.66 -60.98 -64.62
N LEU A 103 -55.92 -62.24 -64.26
CA LEU A 103 -55.59 -62.80 -62.95
C LEU A 103 -54.10 -63.16 -62.84
N GLU A 104 -53.48 -63.72 -63.87
CA GLU A 104 -52.05 -64.00 -63.97
C GLU A 104 -51.22 -62.71 -63.94
N GLU A 105 -51.66 -61.66 -64.63
CA GLU A 105 -51.03 -60.35 -64.65
C GLU A 105 -51.15 -59.67 -63.27
N LYS A 106 -52.33 -59.70 -62.64
CA LYS A 106 -52.49 -59.27 -61.24
C LYS A 106 -51.67 -60.10 -60.25
N ASN A 107 -51.57 -61.41 -60.45
CA ASN A 107 -50.79 -62.29 -59.57
C ASN A 107 -49.29 -62.02 -59.75
N ARG A 108 -48.83 -61.77 -60.99
CA ARG A 108 -47.47 -61.30 -61.29
C ARG A 108 -47.18 -59.95 -60.65
N GLN A 109 -48.14 -59.02 -60.69
CA GLN A 109 -48.02 -57.71 -60.03
C GLN A 109 -47.96 -57.85 -58.51
N LEU A 110 -48.85 -58.65 -57.90
CA LEU A 110 -48.82 -58.93 -56.45
C LEU A 110 -47.54 -59.66 -56.01
N VAL A 111 -46.98 -60.55 -56.85
CA VAL A 111 -45.67 -61.17 -56.59
C VAL A 111 -44.56 -60.13 -56.66
N ALA A 112 -44.56 -59.23 -57.65
CA ALA A 112 -43.59 -58.14 -57.73
C ALA A 112 -43.71 -57.20 -56.51
N ASP A 113 -44.92 -56.79 -56.13
CA ASP A 113 -45.17 -55.95 -54.96
C ASP A 113 -44.73 -56.64 -53.65
N LEU A 114 -44.92 -57.96 -53.54
CA LEU A 114 -44.43 -58.76 -52.41
C LEU A 114 -42.90 -58.90 -52.39
N GLU A 115 -42.25 -59.05 -53.54
CA GLU A 115 -40.79 -59.04 -53.65
C GLU A 115 -40.22 -57.66 -53.28
N ASP A 116 -40.87 -56.58 -53.72
CA ASP A 116 -40.50 -55.19 -53.42
C ASP A 116 -40.68 -54.87 -51.92
N LEU A 117 -41.83 -55.25 -51.34
CA LEU A 117 -42.07 -55.12 -49.90
C LEU A 117 -41.08 -55.97 -49.09
N ARG A 118 -40.77 -57.19 -49.52
CA ARG A 118 -39.78 -58.05 -48.85
C ARG A 118 -38.34 -57.53 -49.01
N ALA A 119 -38.05 -56.84 -50.11
CA ALA A 119 -36.77 -56.19 -50.36
C ALA A 119 -36.61 -54.86 -49.61
N LYS A 120 -37.71 -54.21 -49.21
CA LYS A 120 -37.74 -53.01 -48.34
C LYS A 120 -37.82 -53.38 -46.85
N TRP A 121 -38.47 -54.49 -46.52
CA TRP A 121 -38.63 -54.99 -45.15
C TRP A 121 -37.29 -55.08 -44.43
N GLY A 122 -37.14 -54.30 -43.36
CA GLY A 122 -35.94 -54.25 -42.55
C GLY A 122 -34.84 -53.33 -43.05
N LYS A 123 -34.85 -52.85 -44.32
CA LYS A 123 -33.86 -51.84 -44.78
C LYS A 123 -34.03 -50.53 -44.03
N ASP A 124 -35.24 -50.01 -44.00
CA ASP A 124 -35.58 -48.78 -43.27
C ASP A 124 -35.25 -48.93 -41.77
N THR A 125 -35.52 -50.10 -41.20
CA THR A 125 -35.15 -50.45 -39.82
C THR A 125 -33.63 -50.48 -39.60
N THR A 126 -32.84 -50.96 -40.56
CA THR A 126 -31.37 -50.92 -40.48
C THR A 126 -30.80 -49.53 -40.68
N GLU A 127 -31.39 -48.71 -41.56
CA GLU A 127 -30.97 -47.32 -41.79
C GLU A 127 -31.24 -46.45 -40.56
N ILE A 128 -32.42 -46.60 -39.94
CA ILE A 128 -32.76 -45.94 -38.68
C ILE A 128 -31.80 -46.37 -37.57
N LYS A 129 -31.48 -47.67 -37.45
CA LYS A 129 -30.50 -48.17 -36.47
C LYS A 129 -29.09 -47.62 -36.70
N LEU A 130 -28.66 -47.46 -37.95
CA LEU A 130 -27.37 -46.82 -38.29
C LEU A 130 -27.37 -45.35 -37.86
N LYS A 131 -28.39 -44.57 -38.24
CA LYS A 131 -28.52 -43.15 -37.84
C LYS A 131 -28.49 -42.95 -36.32
N TYR A 132 -29.19 -43.80 -35.55
CA TYR A 132 -29.12 -43.76 -34.09
C TYR A 132 -27.75 -44.21 -33.54
N ALA A 133 -27.10 -45.21 -34.15
CA ALA A 133 -25.76 -45.64 -33.73
C ALA A 133 -24.71 -44.55 -33.97
N ASP A 134 -24.76 -43.87 -35.11
CA ASP A 134 -23.87 -42.76 -35.46
C ASP A 134 -24.11 -41.56 -34.52
N SER A 135 -25.36 -41.19 -34.28
CA SER A 135 -25.73 -40.13 -33.32
C SER A 135 -25.25 -40.43 -31.89
N ILE A 136 -25.37 -41.68 -31.42
CA ILE A 136 -24.84 -42.11 -30.12
C ILE A 136 -23.31 -42.08 -30.10
N ALA A 137 -22.64 -42.44 -31.19
CA ALA A 137 -21.18 -42.38 -31.30
C ALA A 137 -20.67 -40.93 -31.28
N GLU A 138 -21.37 -40.02 -31.96
CA GLU A 138 -21.07 -38.59 -31.97
C GLU A 138 -21.31 -37.94 -30.60
N ALA A 139 -22.44 -38.23 -29.94
CA ALA A 139 -22.71 -37.77 -28.59
C ALA A 139 -21.65 -38.25 -27.57
N ARG A 140 -21.19 -39.51 -27.69
CA ARG A 140 -20.08 -40.03 -26.87
C ARG A 140 -18.77 -39.29 -27.14
N LYS A 141 -18.43 -39.05 -28.40
CA LYS A 141 -17.24 -38.26 -28.79
C LYS A 141 -17.30 -36.84 -28.22
N ASN A 142 -18.48 -36.22 -28.20
CA ASN A 142 -18.68 -34.88 -27.65
C ASN A 142 -18.54 -34.86 -26.12
N ILE A 143 -19.06 -35.88 -25.42
CA ILE A 143 -18.82 -36.09 -23.97
C ILE A 143 -17.32 -36.28 -23.68
N ASP A 144 -16.63 -37.11 -24.46
CA ASP A 144 -15.20 -37.36 -24.30
C ASP A 144 -14.34 -36.11 -24.61
N SER A 145 -14.78 -35.24 -25.53
CA SER A 145 -14.13 -33.95 -25.76
C SER A 145 -14.34 -33.03 -24.57
N ALA A 146 -15.59 -32.79 -24.17
CA ALA A 146 -15.93 -31.92 -23.05
C ALA A 146 -15.28 -32.39 -21.72
N ALA A 147 -15.10 -33.69 -21.53
CA ALA A 147 -14.37 -34.25 -20.38
C ALA A 147 -12.87 -33.91 -20.41
N ARG A 148 -12.22 -33.92 -21.59
CA ARG A 148 -10.83 -33.46 -21.76
C ARG A 148 -10.73 -31.95 -21.55
N ASP A 149 -11.59 -31.18 -22.21
CA ASP A 149 -11.60 -29.72 -22.11
C ASP A 149 -11.80 -29.26 -20.65
N LYS A 150 -12.68 -29.93 -19.91
CA LYS A 150 -12.85 -29.73 -18.47
C LYS A 150 -11.58 -30.07 -17.69
N ALA A 151 -10.96 -31.22 -17.93
CA ALA A 151 -9.73 -31.62 -17.23
C ALA A 151 -8.58 -30.63 -17.47
N ASP A 152 -8.43 -30.13 -18.70
CA ASP A 152 -7.47 -29.09 -19.05
C ASP A 152 -7.73 -27.77 -18.33
N VAL A 153 -9.00 -27.38 -18.17
CA VAL A 153 -9.39 -26.19 -17.38
C VAL A 153 -9.16 -26.41 -15.89
N ASP A 154 -9.48 -27.59 -15.34
CA ASP A 154 -9.26 -27.93 -13.93
C ASP A 154 -7.76 -27.92 -13.58
N VAL A 155 -6.88 -28.41 -14.48
CA VAL A 155 -5.41 -28.32 -14.33
C VAL A 155 -4.91 -26.88 -14.39
N LYS A 156 -5.41 -26.06 -15.33
CA LYS A 156 -5.08 -24.62 -15.40
C LYS A 156 -5.54 -23.89 -14.14
N LEU A 157 -6.73 -24.20 -13.63
CA LEU A 157 -7.29 -23.63 -12.41
C LEU A 157 -6.47 -24.02 -11.16
N ALA A 158 -6.01 -25.26 -11.07
CA ALA A 158 -5.11 -25.71 -10.00
C ALA A 158 -3.80 -24.91 -10.04
N ARG A 159 -3.13 -24.86 -11.20
CA ARG A 159 -1.88 -24.12 -11.38
C ARG A 159 -2.02 -22.64 -11.00
N VAL A 160 -3.08 -21.95 -11.47
CA VAL A 160 -3.30 -20.53 -11.13
C VAL A 160 -3.60 -20.32 -9.64
N LYS A 161 -4.21 -21.29 -8.95
CA LYS A 161 -4.38 -21.24 -7.49
C LYS A 161 -3.06 -21.42 -6.75
N ASP A 162 -2.20 -22.31 -7.21
CA ASP A 162 -0.88 -22.53 -6.63
C ASP A 162 0.01 -21.30 -6.83
N ASP A 163 0.06 -20.74 -8.05
CA ASP A 163 0.73 -19.47 -8.37
C ASP A 163 0.19 -18.32 -7.47
N LEU A 164 -1.13 -18.20 -7.30
CA LEU A 164 -1.77 -17.20 -6.42
C LEU A 164 -1.35 -17.37 -4.95
N ASN A 165 -1.29 -18.60 -4.45
CA ASN A 165 -0.87 -18.90 -3.08
C ASN A 165 0.61 -18.55 -2.87
N GLU A 166 1.47 -18.85 -3.85
CA GLU A 166 2.89 -18.47 -3.81
C GLU A 166 3.06 -16.93 -3.79
N TYR A 167 2.35 -16.20 -4.65
CA TYR A 167 2.38 -14.73 -4.64
C TYR A 167 1.86 -14.14 -3.33
N ARG A 168 0.83 -14.74 -2.71
CA ARG A 168 0.34 -14.34 -1.38
C ARG A 168 1.38 -14.55 -0.29
N GLN A 169 2.01 -15.73 -0.25
CA GLN A 169 3.05 -16.02 0.75
C GLN A 169 4.25 -15.07 0.59
N ARG A 170 4.74 -14.88 -0.64
CA ARG A 170 5.80 -13.90 -0.96
C ARG A 170 5.41 -12.47 -0.52
N TYR A 171 4.16 -12.07 -0.70
CA TYR A 171 3.66 -10.77 -0.23
C TYR A 171 3.65 -10.67 1.29
N GLU A 172 3.15 -11.69 2.01
CA GLU A 172 3.17 -11.73 3.47
C GLU A 172 4.60 -11.68 4.04
N ASP A 173 5.54 -12.41 3.44
CA ASP A 173 6.94 -12.40 3.89
C ASP A 173 7.62 -11.05 3.64
N ILE A 174 7.31 -10.38 2.53
CA ILE A 174 7.74 -8.99 2.28
C ILE A 174 7.10 -8.01 3.28
N GLN A 175 5.83 -8.19 3.65
CA GLN A 175 5.19 -7.37 4.68
C GLN A 175 5.85 -7.59 6.05
N ARG A 176 6.09 -8.83 6.47
CA ARG A 176 6.82 -9.15 7.72
C ARG A 176 8.22 -8.53 7.74
N SER A 177 8.95 -8.60 6.62
CA SER A 177 10.28 -7.97 6.50
C SER A 177 10.20 -6.45 6.63
N ARG A 178 9.20 -5.82 6.00
CA ARG A 178 8.98 -4.36 6.09
C ARG A 178 8.60 -3.92 7.49
N GLU A 179 7.73 -4.67 8.17
CA GLU A 179 7.34 -4.40 9.56
C GLU A 179 8.57 -4.45 10.48
N GLY A 180 9.36 -5.54 10.40
CA GLY A 180 10.59 -5.69 11.18
C GLY A 180 11.68 -4.65 10.86
N ASP A 181 11.75 -4.14 9.62
CA ASP A 181 12.62 -3.01 9.28
C ASP A 181 12.06 -1.68 9.80
N HIS A 182 10.73 -1.50 9.84
CA HIS A 182 10.09 -0.33 10.42
C HIS A 182 10.29 -0.27 11.94
N GLU A 183 10.21 -1.41 12.64
CA GLU A 183 10.55 -1.55 14.07
C GLU A 183 12.02 -1.17 14.36
N LYS A 184 12.97 -1.63 13.53
CA LYS A 184 14.39 -1.24 13.66
C LYS A 184 14.58 0.27 13.46
N ILE A 185 13.93 0.85 12.45
CA ILE A 185 13.98 2.30 12.19
C ILE A 185 13.39 3.08 13.37
N ALA A 186 12.25 2.65 13.92
CA ALA A 186 11.65 3.26 15.10
C ALA A 186 12.57 3.16 16.34
N HIS A 187 13.17 2.00 16.57
CA HIS A 187 14.14 1.80 17.66
C HIS A 187 15.37 2.72 17.52
N TRP A 188 15.99 2.77 16.34
CA TRP A 188 17.14 3.65 16.09
C TRP A 188 16.75 5.13 16.16
N SER A 189 15.57 5.52 15.69
CA SER A 189 15.06 6.89 15.80
C SER A 189 14.87 7.29 17.26
N ASN A 190 14.38 6.39 18.11
CA ASN A 190 14.25 6.62 19.55
C ASN A 190 15.62 6.78 20.22
N MET A 191 16.58 5.90 19.92
CA MET A 191 17.96 6.03 20.42
C MET A 191 18.64 7.35 19.98
N ILE A 192 18.41 7.78 18.74
CA ILE A 192 18.93 9.07 18.24
C ILE A 192 18.28 10.24 19.00
N SER A 193 16.97 10.20 19.24
CA SER A 193 16.28 11.23 20.01
C SER A 193 16.75 11.27 21.47
N GLU A 194 16.92 10.12 22.12
CA GLU A 194 17.47 10.01 23.47
C GLU A 194 18.88 10.60 23.56
N GLY A 195 19.79 10.20 22.67
CA GLY A 195 21.14 10.77 22.60
C GLY A 195 21.19 12.26 22.24
N GLN A 196 20.24 12.76 21.44
CA GLN A 196 20.08 14.20 21.18
C GLN A 196 19.66 14.96 22.44
N ASN A 197 18.69 14.44 23.19
CA ASN A 197 18.23 15.02 24.45
C ASN A 197 19.35 15.03 25.51
N GLU A 198 20.13 13.95 25.62
CA GLU A 198 21.30 13.89 26.50
C GLU A 198 22.37 14.93 26.11
N LEU A 199 22.69 15.06 24.82
CA LEU A 199 23.62 16.07 24.33
C LEU A 199 23.14 17.49 24.60
N GLU A 200 21.84 17.77 24.48
CA GLU A 200 21.26 19.08 24.80
C GLU A 200 21.32 19.37 26.31
N MET A 201 20.96 18.41 27.17
CA MET A 201 21.12 18.53 28.63
C MET A 201 22.57 18.76 29.04
N LEU A 202 23.53 18.04 28.46
CA LEU A 202 24.95 18.21 28.73
C LEU A 202 25.48 19.58 28.24
N ARG A 203 25.03 20.07 27.09
CA ARG A 203 25.35 21.42 26.58
C ARG A 203 24.78 22.51 27.49
N ALA A 204 23.55 22.36 27.97
CA ALA A 204 22.93 23.29 28.92
C ALA A 204 23.70 23.33 30.24
N ARG A 205 24.05 22.16 30.80
CA ARG A 205 24.87 22.04 32.02
C ARG A 205 26.27 22.65 31.85
N TRP A 206 26.92 22.40 30.71
CA TRP A 206 28.23 22.99 30.41
C TRP A 206 28.16 24.51 30.33
N LYS A 207 27.14 25.07 29.68
CA LYS A 207 26.90 26.52 29.59
C LYS A 207 26.65 27.14 30.98
N GLN A 208 25.89 26.47 31.85
CA GLN A 208 25.70 26.90 33.23
C GLN A 208 27.05 26.94 33.99
N LEU A 209 27.82 25.86 33.95
CA LEU A 209 29.13 25.79 34.61
C LEU A 209 30.11 26.84 34.08
N GLN A 210 30.05 27.17 32.78
CA GLN A 210 30.88 28.21 32.18
C GLN A 210 30.53 29.63 32.70
N GLU A 211 29.25 29.95 32.89
CA GLU A 211 28.83 31.24 33.47
C GLU A 211 29.11 31.29 34.98
N GLU A 212 28.99 30.17 35.69
CA GLU A 212 29.43 30.06 37.10
C GLU A 212 30.94 30.25 37.25
N GLU A 213 31.76 29.63 36.39
CA GLU A 213 33.22 29.82 36.34
C GLU A 213 33.57 31.30 36.08
N LYS A 214 32.90 31.93 35.12
CA LYS A 214 33.08 33.35 34.78
C LYS A 214 32.69 34.27 35.95
N ARG A 215 31.57 33.98 36.64
CA ARG A 215 31.18 34.71 37.86
C ARG A 215 32.25 34.59 38.94
N LEU A 216 32.69 33.37 39.25
CA LEU A 216 33.72 33.11 40.26
C LEU A 216 35.07 33.76 39.91
N LYS A 217 35.45 33.83 38.64
CA LYS A 217 36.64 34.58 38.20
C LYS A 217 36.51 36.07 38.46
N ASN A 218 35.36 36.67 38.14
CA ASN A 218 35.10 38.09 38.42
C ASN A 218 35.10 38.39 39.93
N ASP A 219 34.48 37.52 40.73
CA ASP A 219 34.45 37.65 42.19
C ASP A 219 35.86 37.53 42.80
N ASN A 220 36.68 36.60 42.30
CA ASN A 220 38.08 36.43 42.72
C ASN A 220 38.94 37.67 42.40
N VAL A 221 38.79 38.25 41.20
CA VAL A 221 39.47 39.50 40.83
C VAL A 221 39.09 40.65 41.77
N ARG A 222 37.79 40.82 42.07
CA ARG A 222 37.32 41.85 43.02
C ARG A 222 37.90 41.67 44.42
N ILE A 223 37.87 40.44 44.94
CA ILE A 223 38.46 40.11 46.25
C ILE A 223 39.96 40.40 46.26
N TRP A 224 40.68 40.15 45.15
CA TRP A 224 42.09 40.51 45.02
C TRP A 224 42.34 42.02 44.99
N GLU A 225 41.52 42.79 44.28
CA GLU A 225 41.59 44.25 44.27
C GLU A 225 41.33 44.83 45.67
N ASP A 226 40.31 44.33 46.37
CA ASP A 226 39.97 44.79 47.72
C ASP A 226 41.01 44.36 48.76
N LEU A 227 41.59 43.16 48.63
CA LEU A 227 42.74 42.74 49.42
C LEU A 227 43.97 43.63 49.18
N GLN A 228 44.22 44.04 47.95
CA GLN A 228 45.35 44.91 47.63
C GLN A 228 45.14 46.33 48.14
N LYS A 229 43.91 46.87 48.09
CA LYS A 229 43.56 48.15 48.75
C LYS A 229 43.82 48.05 50.26
N ALA A 230 43.25 47.06 50.94
CA ALA A 230 43.42 46.89 52.38
C ALA A 230 44.89 46.69 52.81
N ARG A 231 45.75 46.15 51.93
CA ARG A 231 47.21 46.12 52.14
C ARG A 231 47.85 47.49 52.00
N ASN A 232 47.54 48.23 50.94
CA ASN A 232 48.04 49.59 50.73
C ASN A 232 47.61 50.52 51.88
N ASP A 233 46.34 50.43 52.31
CA ASP A 233 45.77 51.20 53.42
C ASP A 233 46.50 50.87 54.75
N LEU A 234 46.81 49.59 54.98
CA LEU A 234 47.60 49.15 56.13
C LEU A 234 49.04 49.68 56.06
N ASP A 235 49.68 49.63 54.88
CA ASP A 235 51.03 50.16 54.68
C ASP A 235 51.05 51.68 54.94
N GLU A 236 50.06 52.43 54.43
CA GLU A 236 49.89 53.87 54.67
C GLU A 236 49.70 54.20 56.16
N GLU A 237 48.82 53.49 56.87
CA GLU A 237 48.64 53.62 58.32
C GLU A 237 49.92 53.25 59.11
N THR A 238 50.70 52.27 58.65
CA THR A 238 51.97 51.93 59.32
C THR A 238 53.04 53.00 59.10
N LEU A 239 53.10 53.63 57.92
CA LEU A 239 53.97 54.77 57.64
C LEU A 239 53.54 55.98 58.48
N GLY A 240 52.25 56.32 58.49
CA GLY A 240 51.71 57.39 59.33
C GLY A 240 52.02 57.19 60.81
N ARG A 241 51.88 55.96 61.34
CA ARG A 241 52.29 55.62 62.72
C ARG A 241 53.78 55.86 62.96
N ILE A 242 54.65 55.50 62.01
CA ILE A 242 56.10 55.72 62.11
C ILE A 242 56.42 57.22 62.09
N ASP A 243 55.77 58.00 61.21
CA ASP A 243 55.98 59.44 61.12
C ASP A 243 55.53 60.17 62.40
N TYR A 244 54.36 59.82 62.96
CA TYR A 244 53.95 60.35 64.26
C TYR A 244 54.88 59.92 65.40
N GLN A 245 55.39 58.69 65.39
CA GLN A 245 56.37 58.23 66.38
C GLN A 245 57.70 59.00 66.27
N ASN A 246 58.17 59.28 65.05
CA ASN A 246 59.35 60.09 64.81
C ASN A 246 59.14 61.55 65.26
N GLN A 247 57.99 62.16 64.95
CA GLN A 247 57.65 63.50 65.43
C GLN A 247 57.62 63.59 66.96
N VAL A 248 57.03 62.60 67.64
CA VAL A 248 57.05 62.52 69.11
C VAL A 248 58.48 62.40 69.64
N GLN A 249 59.33 61.59 69.01
CA GLN A 249 60.74 61.45 69.40
C GLN A 249 61.51 62.77 69.22
N THR A 250 61.37 63.45 68.08
CA THR A 250 61.99 64.76 67.84
C THR A 250 61.53 65.80 68.86
N LEU A 251 60.22 65.90 69.14
CA LEU A 251 59.68 66.82 70.15
C LEU A 251 60.18 66.49 71.58
N MET A 252 60.39 65.21 71.90
CA MET A 252 60.99 64.80 73.18
C MET A 252 62.46 65.24 73.28
N GLU A 253 63.24 65.09 72.20
CA GLU A 253 64.64 65.52 72.14
C GLU A 253 64.76 67.05 72.18
N GLU A 254 63.89 67.78 71.49
CA GLU A 254 63.79 69.24 71.56
C GLU A 254 63.46 69.73 72.97
N LEU A 255 62.47 69.11 73.64
CA LEU A 255 62.12 69.44 75.03
C LEU A 255 63.28 69.17 75.99
N GLU A 256 64.02 68.07 75.82
CA GLU A 256 65.18 67.79 76.67
C GLU A 256 66.34 68.76 76.39
N PHE A 257 66.57 69.12 75.12
CA PHE A 257 67.57 70.10 74.71
C PHE A 257 67.25 71.50 75.26
N LEU A 258 66.03 71.99 75.09
CA LEU A 258 65.56 73.27 75.63
C LEU A 258 65.67 73.29 77.16
N ARG A 259 65.36 72.19 77.84
CA ARG A 259 65.54 72.07 79.29
C ARG A 259 67.02 72.16 79.69
N ARG A 260 67.92 71.47 78.98
CA ARG A 260 69.38 71.55 79.24
C ARG A 260 69.94 72.94 78.98
N ILE A 261 69.49 73.63 77.92
CA ILE A 261 69.84 75.03 77.67
C ILE A 261 69.34 75.90 78.82
N HIS A 262 68.06 75.81 79.20
CA HIS A 262 67.50 76.64 80.27
C HIS A 262 68.23 76.41 81.62
N ASP A 263 68.52 75.15 81.96
CA ASP A 263 69.31 74.79 83.15
C ASP A 263 70.75 75.32 83.09
N GLN A 264 71.30 75.60 81.90
CA GLN A 264 72.63 76.17 81.71
C GLN A 264 72.58 77.71 81.69
N GLU A 265 71.64 78.33 80.97
CA GLU A 265 71.37 79.77 81.00
C GLU A 265 71.10 80.26 82.43
N VAL A 266 70.32 79.51 83.22
CA VAL A 266 70.07 79.84 84.63
C VAL A 266 71.37 79.82 85.45
N LYS A 267 72.29 78.87 85.21
CA LYS A 267 73.60 78.84 85.87
C LYS A 267 74.51 79.97 85.40
N GLU A 268 74.52 80.28 84.11
CA GLU A 268 75.35 81.33 83.54
C GLU A 268 74.86 82.72 83.95
N LEU A 269 73.54 82.95 83.99
CA LEU A 269 72.96 84.17 84.55
C LEU A 269 73.23 84.29 86.05
N GLN A 270 73.20 83.19 86.81
CA GLN A 270 73.63 83.18 88.22
C GLN A 270 75.13 83.51 88.37
N ALA A 271 75.99 83.00 87.47
CA ALA A 271 77.43 83.26 87.49
C ALA A 271 77.79 84.69 87.03
N LEU A 272 77.11 85.21 86.00
CA LEU A 272 77.28 86.57 85.49
C LEU A 272 76.78 87.60 86.50
N LEU A 273 75.65 87.34 87.18
CA LEU A 273 75.19 88.16 88.31
C LEU A 273 76.23 88.21 89.44
N ALA A 274 77.04 87.15 89.60
CA ALA A 274 78.13 87.10 90.56
C ALA A 274 79.46 87.72 90.08
N GLN A 275 79.59 88.07 88.78
CA GLN A 275 80.86 88.56 88.19
C GLN A 275 80.78 89.94 87.51
N ALA A 276 79.59 90.47 87.20
CA ALA A 276 79.41 91.65 86.35
C ALA A 276 80.14 92.93 86.81
N PRO A 277 81.16 93.42 86.08
CA PRO A 277 81.72 94.76 86.23
C PRO A 277 81.02 95.76 85.30
N ALA A 278 81.00 97.04 85.68
CA ALA A 278 80.08 98.03 85.13
C ALA A 278 80.48 98.72 83.80
N ASP A 279 81.28 98.09 82.92
CA ASP A 279 81.50 98.64 81.56
C ASP A 279 81.95 97.59 80.53
N THR A 280 81.09 97.28 79.56
CA THR A 280 81.32 96.28 78.46
C THR A 280 80.83 96.76 77.09
N ARG A 281 80.39 98.03 77.00
CA ARG A 281 79.56 98.55 75.91
C ARG A 281 80.24 98.57 74.53
N GLU A 282 81.55 98.73 74.48
CA GLU A 282 82.30 98.81 73.23
C GLU A 282 82.63 97.46 72.58
N PHE A 283 82.82 96.41 73.40
CA PHE A 283 82.98 95.03 72.92
C PHE A 283 81.73 94.57 72.16
N PHE A 284 80.56 94.68 72.81
CA PHE A 284 79.28 94.32 72.20
C PHE A 284 78.97 95.09 70.92
N LYS A 285 79.41 96.35 70.79
CA LYS A 285 79.20 97.14 69.58
C LYS A 285 79.95 96.57 68.37
N ASN A 286 81.15 96.00 68.58
CA ASN A 286 81.98 95.47 67.49
C ASN A 286 81.57 94.04 67.13
N GLU A 287 81.30 93.20 68.13
CA GLU A 287 80.70 91.86 67.96
C GLU A 287 79.36 91.93 67.20
N LEU A 288 78.46 92.82 67.61
CA LEU A 288 77.16 92.99 66.97
C LEU A 288 77.29 93.52 65.52
N ALA A 289 78.35 94.26 65.20
CA ALA A 289 78.63 94.70 63.84
C ALA A 289 79.19 93.57 62.94
N LEU A 290 79.95 92.62 63.52
CA LEU A 290 80.40 91.42 62.83
C LEU A 290 79.24 90.45 62.61
N ALA A 291 78.48 90.12 63.66
CA ALA A 291 77.29 89.27 63.56
C ALA A 291 76.28 89.78 62.52
N ILE A 292 76.06 91.10 62.42
CA ILE A 292 75.18 91.69 61.38
C ILE A 292 75.75 91.50 59.96
N ARG A 293 77.07 91.45 59.77
CA ARG A 293 77.67 91.15 58.46
C ARG A 293 77.47 89.68 58.12
N ASP A 294 77.85 88.78 59.03
CA ASP A 294 77.79 87.34 58.79
C ASP A 294 76.35 86.87 58.54
N ILE A 295 75.38 87.43 59.27
CA ILE A 295 73.94 87.21 59.02
C ILE A 295 73.51 87.64 57.61
N LYS A 296 74.05 88.76 57.09
CA LYS A 296 73.73 89.22 55.73
C LYS A 296 74.32 88.32 54.66
N ASP A 297 75.59 87.93 54.82
CA ASP A 297 76.28 87.07 53.87
C ASP A 297 75.61 85.68 53.82
N GLU A 298 75.11 85.17 54.96
CA GLU A 298 74.31 83.94 55.03
C GLU A 298 72.94 84.09 54.37
N TYR A 299 72.22 85.20 54.58
CA TYR A 299 70.96 85.48 53.88
C TYR A 299 71.15 85.58 52.35
N ASP A 300 72.23 86.22 51.88
CA ASP A 300 72.56 86.30 50.46
C ASP A 300 72.92 84.92 49.88
N PHE A 301 73.64 84.08 50.63
CA PHE A 301 73.91 82.69 50.25
C PHE A 301 72.63 81.86 50.13
N ILE A 302 71.75 81.92 51.14
CA ILE A 302 70.45 81.23 51.14
C ILE A 302 69.58 81.70 49.96
N ALA A 303 69.55 83.00 49.66
CA ALA A 303 68.82 83.54 48.52
C ALA A 303 69.35 83.01 47.17
N VAL A 304 70.68 82.93 47.01
CA VAL A 304 71.32 82.39 45.79
C VAL A 304 71.09 80.89 45.65
N GLN A 305 71.17 80.11 46.73
CA GLN A 305 70.90 78.67 46.69
C GLN A 305 69.43 78.38 46.43
N GLY A 306 68.51 79.00 47.17
CA GLY A 306 67.07 78.86 46.96
C GLY A 306 66.65 79.19 45.51
N LYS A 307 67.29 80.20 44.88
CA LYS A 307 67.11 80.47 43.44
C LYS A 307 67.59 79.33 42.56
N ARG A 308 68.79 78.78 42.79
CA ARG A 308 69.33 77.64 42.01
C ARG A 308 68.51 76.38 42.15
N GLU A 309 68.07 76.08 43.37
CA GLU A 309 67.20 74.95 43.69
C GLU A 309 65.84 75.11 43.02
N MET A 310 65.22 76.28 43.10
CA MET A 310 63.99 76.59 42.34
C MET A 310 64.21 76.43 40.83
N GLU A 311 65.28 76.98 40.24
CA GLU A 311 65.55 76.83 38.81
C GLU A 311 65.77 75.35 38.40
N SER A 312 66.44 74.55 39.23
CA SER A 312 66.65 73.12 39.01
C SER A 312 65.33 72.36 39.11
N TRP A 313 64.53 72.64 40.15
CA TRP A 313 63.21 72.06 40.37
C TRP A 313 62.24 72.40 39.25
N TYR A 314 62.18 73.65 38.78
CA TYR A 314 61.37 74.06 37.63
C TYR A 314 61.81 73.32 36.35
N LYS A 315 63.12 73.20 36.09
CA LYS A 315 63.63 72.43 34.93
C LYS A 315 63.24 70.96 35.01
N LEU A 316 63.36 70.34 36.19
CA LEU A 316 62.95 68.96 36.41
C LEU A 316 61.44 68.78 36.23
N LYS A 317 60.61 69.67 36.81
CA LYS A 317 59.15 69.61 36.72
C LYS A 317 58.64 69.83 35.29
N VAL A 318 59.27 70.73 34.53
CA VAL A 318 58.99 70.92 33.10
C VAL A 318 59.38 69.67 32.29
N SER A 319 60.54 69.05 32.58
CA SER A 319 60.97 67.80 31.93
C SER A 319 60.01 66.64 32.23
N GLU A 320 59.60 66.49 33.48
CA GLU A 320 58.62 65.49 33.93
C GLU A 320 57.25 65.70 33.26
N ALA A 321 56.75 66.93 33.24
CA ALA A 321 55.49 67.29 32.58
C ALA A 321 55.55 67.01 31.07
N GLN A 322 56.64 67.35 30.40
CA GLN A 322 56.87 67.01 28.98
C GLN A 322 56.97 65.49 28.77
N GLY A 323 57.63 64.76 29.67
CA GLY A 323 57.72 63.30 29.63
C GLY A 323 56.37 62.60 29.87
N SER A 324 55.54 63.15 30.75
CA SER A 324 54.15 62.71 30.94
C SER A 324 53.32 62.97 29.68
N ALA A 325 53.32 64.20 29.17
CA ALA A 325 52.58 64.58 27.97
C ALA A 325 52.98 63.74 26.73
N LYS A 326 54.27 63.44 26.56
CA LYS A 326 54.76 62.54 25.49
C LYS A 326 54.25 61.11 25.65
N ARG A 327 54.21 60.57 26.88
CA ARG A 327 53.65 59.23 27.15
C ARG A 327 52.16 59.17 26.86
N THR A 328 51.38 60.13 27.36
CA THR A 328 49.93 60.22 27.09
C THR A 328 49.63 60.41 25.60
N ALA A 329 50.45 61.19 24.88
CA ALA A 329 50.32 61.33 23.42
C ALA A 329 50.60 60.01 22.67
N ALA A 330 51.66 59.28 23.05
CA ALA A 330 51.99 57.98 22.45
C ALA A 330 50.90 56.93 22.71
N GLU A 331 50.38 56.87 23.94
CA GLU A 331 49.26 56.01 24.30
C GLU A 331 47.99 56.37 23.51
N SER A 332 47.67 57.65 23.38
CA SER A 332 46.54 58.12 22.56
C SER A 332 46.70 57.77 21.08
N THR A 333 47.92 57.80 20.51
CA THR A 333 48.15 57.32 19.15
C THR A 333 47.95 55.81 19.02
N TYR A 334 48.43 55.02 19.99
CA TYR A 334 48.22 53.56 20.00
C TYR A 334 46.74 53.20 20.08
N GLN A 335 45.98 53.83 20.99
CA GLN A 335 44.53 53.66 21.10
C GLN A 335 43.80 54.06 19.80
N ARG A 336 44.22 55.16 19.15
CA ARG A 336 43.64 55.61 17.86
C ARG A 336 43.91 54.61 16.73
N ASP A 337 45.11 54.02 16.67
CA ASP A 337 45.46 53.01 15.68
C ASP A 337 44.73 51.68 15.92
N GLU A 338 44.56 51.26 17.18
CA GLU A 338 43.80 50.06 17.51
C GLU A 338 42.30 50.23 17.18
N VAL A 339 41.71 51.39 17.50
CA VAL A 339 40.35 51.76 17.08
C VAL A 339 40.22 51.78 15.55
N LYS A 340 41.27 52.17 14.81
CA LYS A 340 41.28 52.10 13.34
C LYS A 340 41.27 50.64 12.86
N ARG A 341 42.14 49.77 13.38
CA ARG A 341 42.16 48.33 13.04
C ARG A 341 40.82 47.64 13.32
N MET A 342 40.21 47.96 14.47
CA MET A 342 38.88 47.46 14.84
C MET A 342 37.81 47.89 13.83
N ARG A 343 37.83 49.16 13.37
CA ARG A 343 36.91 49.66 12.33
C ARG A 343 37.15 48.99 10.98
N ASP A 344 38.40 48.81 10.58
CA ASP A 344 38.76 48.17 9.30
C ASP A 344 38.30 46.70 9.30
N ASN A 345 38.49 45.97 10.41
CA ASN A 345 37.96 44.61 10.61
C ASN A 345 36.42 44.56 10.61
N ILE A 346 35.74 45.51 11.28
CA ILE A 346 34.28 45.61 11.24
C ILE A 346 33.77 45.87 9.81
N ASN A 347 34.48 46.67 9.01
CA ASN A 347 34.12 46.93 7.63
C ASN A 347 34.31 45.70 6.73
N ASP A 348 35.39 44.94 6.89
CA ASP A 348 35.61 43.66 6.18
C ASP A 348 34.56 42.60 6.56
N LEU A 349 34.24 42.47 7.84
CA LEU A 349 33.16 41.58 8.30
C LEU A 349 31.77 42.01 7.77
N ARG A 350 31.49 43.31 7.68
CA ARG A 350 30.27 43.83 7.05
C ARG A 350 30.23 43.55 5.54
N GLY A 351 31.36 43.65 4.85
CA GLY A 351 31.48 43.26 3.44
C GLY A 351 31.14 41.79 3.24
N LYS A 352 31.79 40.90 4.00
CA LYS A 352 31.51 39.45 3.98
C LYS A 352 30.07 39.11 4.33
N MET A 353 29.47 39.83 5.28
CA MET A 353 28.04 39.68 5.61
C MET A 353 27.16 40.06 4.42
N GLY A 354 27.40 41.20 3.78
CA GLY A 354 26.69 41.62 2.57
C GLY A 354 26.87 40.67 1.37
N ASP A 355 28.05 40.07 1.20
CA ASP A 355 28.30 39.05 0.15
C ASP A 355 27.48 37.77 0.41
N ILE A 356 27.41 37.33 1.68
CA ILE A 356 26.60 36.18 2.09
C ILE A 356 25.10 36.47 1.95
N GLU A 357 24.65 37.66 2.35
CA GLU A 357 23.26 38.11 2.17
C GLU A 357 22.87 38.14 0.69
N ASN A 358 23.71 38.73 -0.17
CA ASN A 358 23.51 38.73 -1.62
C ASN A 358 23.44 37.31 -2.20
N ARG A 359 24.31 36.39 -1.73
CA ARG A 359 24.27 34.99 -2.16
C ARG A 359 23.02 34.27 -1.67
N ASN A 360 22.55 34.56 -0.45
CA ASN A 360 21.31 34.00 0.06
C ASN A 360 20.09 34.49 -0.77
N ILE A 361 20.01 35.79 -1.07
CA ILE A 361 18.98 36.36 -1.96
C ILE A 361 19.00 35.73 -3.37
N GLN A 362 20.18 35.39 -3.90
CA GLN A 362 20.30 34.66 -5.17
C GLN A 362 19.74 33.24 -5.07
N LEU A 363 20.09 32.49 -4.02
CA LEU A 363 19.61 31.13 -3.80
C LEU A 363 18.10 31.09 -3.53
N GLU A 364 17.56 32.06 -2.77
CA GLU A 364 16.12 32.20 -2.54
C GLU A 364 15.35 32.44 -3.85
N LYS A 365 15.89 33.27 -4.76
CA LYS A 365 15.33 33.47 -6.11
C LYS A 365 15.41 32.22 -6.97
N GLU A 366 16.49 31.46 -6.88
CA GLU A 366 16.66 30.19 -7.59
C GLU A 366 15.63 29.14 -7.10
N VAL A 367 15.45 29.02 -5.79
CA VAL A 367 14.41 28.18 -5.17
C VAL A 367 13.00 28.64 -5.58
N GLN A 368 12.72 29.95 -5.61
CA GLN A 368 11.43 30.46 -6.09
C GLN A 368 11.19 30.10 -7.56
N ASN A 369 12.18 30.28 -8.44
CA ASN A 369 12.08 29.92 -9.86
C ASN A 369 11.85 28.42 -10.07
N LEU A 370 12.57 27.56 -9.34
CA LEU A 370 12.38 26.10 -9.38
C LEU A 370 10.99 25.69 -8.88
N ASN A 371 10.47 26.34 -7.83
CA ASN A 371 9.10 26.10 -7.35
C ASN A 371 8.04 26.55 -8.37
N TYR A 372 8.23 27.67 -9.06
CA TYR A 372 7.34 28.08 -10.16
C TYR A 372 7.37 27.10 -11.33
N GLN A 373 8.55 26.60 -11.72
CA GLN A 373 8.68 25.56 -12.75
C GLN A 373 7.97 24.27 -12.34
N LEU A 374 8.24 23.75 -11.12
CA LEU A 374 7.59 22.56 -10.60
C LEU A 374 6.06 22.70 -10.54
N SER A 375 5.55 23.88 -10.16
CA SER A 375 4.12 24.15 -10.11
C SER A 375 3.47 24.21 -11.50
N ASP A 376 4.17 24.70 -12.53
CA ASP A 376 3.64 24.70 -13.90
C ASP A 376 3.73 23.30 -14.51
N ASP A 377 4.82 22.56 -14.31
CA ASP A 377 4.96 21.16 -14.72
C ASP A 377 3.85 20.28 -14.09
N GLN A 378 3.60 20.42 -12.78
CA GLN A 378 2.49 19.73 -12.10
C GLN A 378 1.14 20.04 -12.77
N ARG A 379 0.86 21.31 -13.05
CA ARG A 379 -0.37 21.76 -13.72
C ARG A 379 -0.48 21.22 -15.15
N GLN A 380 0.63 21.14 -15.89
CA GLN A 380 0.67 20.54 -17.23
C GLN A 380 0.38 19.02 -17.16
N TYR A 381 0.96 18.30 -16.19
CA TYR A 381 0.68 16.88 -15.99
C TYR A 381 -0.76 16.61 -15.55
N GLU A 382 -1.32 17.41 -14.64
CA GLU A 382 -2.74 17.33 -14.25
C GLU A 382 -3.67 17.58 -15.44
N GLN A 383 -3.37 18.57 -16.29
CA GLN A 383 -4.15 18.83 -17.50
C GLN A 383 -4.08 17.63 -18.46
N ALA A 384 -2.88 17.10 -18.73
CA ALA A 384 -2.70 15.93 -19.60
C ALA A 384 -3.40 14.67 -19.06
N LEU A 385 -3.45 14.49 -17.73
CA LEU A 385 -4.13 13.38 -17.08
C LEU A 385 -5.66 13.53 -17.14
N ASN A 386 -6.19 14.75 -16.94
CA ASN A 386 -7.61 15.06 -17.16
C ASN A 386 -8.04 14.85 -18.62
N ASP A 387 -7.22 15.24 -19.60
CA ASP A 387 -7.50 15.00 -21.03
C ASP A 387 -7.51 13.50 -21.35
N ARG A 388 -6.58 12.72 -20.78
CA ARG A 388 -6.58 11.25 -20.88
C ARG A 388 -7.84 10.63 -20.25
N ASP A 389 -8.21 11.04 -19.05
CA ASP A 389 -9.43 10.56 -18.38
C ASP A 389 -10.70 10.94 -19.15
N ALA A 390 -10.76 12.13 -19.76
CA ALA A 390 -11.85 12.52 -20.64
C ALA A 390 -11.93 11.61 -21.87
N THR A 391 -10.79 11.24 -22.50
CA THR A 391 -10.79 10.27 -23.60
C THR A 391 -11.20 8.86 -23.16
N LEU A 392 -10.79 8.42 -21.97
CA LEU A 392 -11.22 7.14 -21.39
C LEU A 392 -12.72 7.10 -21.08
N ARG A 393 -13.30 8.22 -20.61
CA ARG A 393 -14.76 8.34 -20.41
C ARG A 393 -15.52 8.22 -21.73
N ARG A 394 -15.12 8.96 -22.77
CA ARG A 394 -15.74 8.86 -24.12
C ARG A 394 -15.67 7.44 -24.68
N MET A 395 -14.51 6.79 -24.66
CA MET A 395 -14.39 5.40 -25.15
C MET A 395 -15.22 4.40 -24.32
N ARG A 396 -15.43 4.64 -23.02
CA ARG A 396 -16.34 3.82 -22.19
C ARG A 396 -17.81 4.06 -22.52
N GLU A 397 -18.19 5.31 -22.79
CA GLU A 397 -19.54 5.66 -23.26
C GLU A 397 -19.82 5.03 -24.62
N GLU A 398 -18.91 5.17 -25.59
CA GLU A 398 -18.96 4.53 -26.92
C GLU A 398 -19.06 2.99 -26.83
N PHE A 399 -18.27 2.36 -25.95
CA PHE A 399 -18.35 0.93 -25.71
C PHE A 399 -19.70 0.52 -25.10
N ASN A 400 -20.21 1.27 -24.12
CA ASN A 400 -21.52 1.01 -23.52
C ASN A 400 -22.66 1.18 -24.53
N THR A 401 -22.60 2.17 -25.43
CA THR A 401 -23.59 2.30 -26.52
C THR A 401 -23.52 1.12 -27.48
N LEU A 402 -22.33 0.67 -27.88
CA LEU A 402 -22.16 -0.50 -28.75
C LEU A 402 -22.70 -1.79 -28.10
N VAL A 403 -22.48 -1.97 -26.80
CA VAL A 403 -23.05 -3.10 -26.03
C VAL A 403 -24.58 -3.01 -25.97
N SER A 404 -25.14 -1.81 -25.82
CA SER A 404 -26.60 -1.61 -25.84
C SER A 404 -27.21 -1.90 -27.22
N GLU A 405 -26.54 -1.51 -28.30
CA GLU A 405 -26.95 -1.80 -29.69
C GLU A 405 -26.90 -3.31 -29.98
N LEU A 406 -25.82 -3.99 -29.55
CA LEU A 406 -25.69 -5.44 -29.65
C LEU A 406 -26.76 -6.18 -28.83
N GLN A 407 -27.13 -5.69 -27.65
CA GLN A 407 -28.22 -6.26 -26.87
C GLN A 407 -29.58 -6.10 -27.58
N ALA A 408 -29.88 -4.92 -28.14
CA ALA A 408 -31.10 -4.71 -28.91
C ALA A 408 -31.17 -5.59 -30.18
N LEU A 409 -30.03 -5.81 -30.84
CA LEU A 409 -29.90 -6.78 -31.95
C LEU A 409 -30.10 -8.23 -31.48
N LEU A 410 -29.58 -8.59 -30.31
CA LEU A 410 -29.81 -9.91 -29.72
C LEU A 410 -31.28 -10.13 -29.35
N ASP A 411 -31.93 -9.14 -28.74
CA ASP A 411 -33.34 -9.20 -28.34
C ASP A 411 -34.26 -9.31 -29.56
N THR A 412 -34.01 -8.51 -30.61
CA THR A 412 -34.75 -8.63 -31.89
C THR A 412 -34.50 -9.97 -32.58
N LYS A 413 -33.28 -10.52 -32.52
CA LYS A 413 -32.99 -11.88 -33.01
C LYS A 413 -33.73 -12.95 -32.22
N GLN A 414 -33.81 -12.85 -30.89
CA GLN A 414 -34.60 -13.77 -30.06
C GLN A 414 -36.10 -13.68 -30.38
N LEU A 415 -36.61 -12.47 -30.63
CA LEU A 415 -38.00 -12.26 -31.03
C LEU A 415 -38.29 -12.89 -32.40
N LEU A 416 -37.41 -12.70 -33.39
CA LEU A 416 -37.50 -13.35 -34.70
C LEU A 416 -37.38 -14.88 -34.62
N ASP A 417 -36.48 -15.42 -33.80
CA ASP A 417 -36.41 -16.87 -33.53
C ASP A 417 -37.73 -17.40 -32.95
N SER A 418 -38.37 -16.62 -32.06
CA SER A 418 -39.65 -16.98 -31.46
C SER A 418 -40.79 -16.95 -32.48
N GLU A 419 -40.81 -15.95 -33.38
CA GLU A 419 -41.75 -15.90 -34.51
C GLU A 419 -41.53 -17.07 -35.46
N ILE A 420 -40.29 -17.38 -35.84
CA ILE A 420 -39.95 -18.53 -36.68
C ILE A 420 -40.38 -19.85 -36.03
N ALA A 421 -40.23 -19.99 -34.71
CA ALA A 421 -40.73 -21.14 -33.96
C ALA A 421 -42.26 -21.23 -33.97
N ILE A 422 -42.97 -20.09 -33.88
CA ILE A 422 -44.43 -20.03 -34.01
C ILE A 422 -44.86 -20.38 -35.44
N TYR A 423 -44.21 -19.83 -36.47
CA TYR A 423 -44.50 -20.15 -37.87
C TYR A 423 -44.25 -21.63 -38.20
N ARG A 424 -43.16 -22.24 -37.69
CA ARG A 424 -42.92 -23.69 -37.79
C ARG A 424 -44.04 -24.49 -37.13
N LYS A 425 -44.43 -24.13 -35.91
CA LYS A 425 -45.52 -24.80 -35.18
C LYS A 425 -46.88 -24.67 -35.88
N ILE A 426 -47.13 -23.54 -36.55
CA ILE A 426 -48.33 -23.35 -37.37
C ILE A 426 -48.26 -24.22 -38.62
N LEU A 427 -47.13 -24.27 -39.35
CA LEU A 427 -46.94 -25.18 -40.48
C LEU A 427 -47.12 -26.66 -40.07
N GLU A 428 -46.50 -27.09 -38.97
CA GLU A 428 -46.68 -28.45 -38.42
C GLU A 428 -48.16 -28.74 -38.08
N SER A 429 -48.93 -27.72 -37.68
CA SER A 429 -50.37 -27.84 -37.43
C SER A 429 -51.25 -27.76 -38.69
N GLU A 430 -50.74 -27.17 -39.79
CA GLU A 430 -51.38 -27.18 -41.11
C GLU A 430 -51.10 -28.49 -41.85
N GLU A 431 -49.92 -29.08 -41.72
CA GLU A 431 -49.64 -30.47 -42.14
C GLU A 431 -50.54 -31.47 -41.39
N GLN A 432 -50.87 -31.21 -40.12
CA GLN A 432 -51.91 -31.96 -39.39
C GLN A 432 -53.35 -31.70 -39.87
N ARG A 433 -53.61 -30.63 -40.63
CA ARG A 433 -54.92 -30.36 -41.26
C ARG A 433 -55.03 -30.92 -42.68
N PHE A 434 -53.93 -31.00 -43.43
CA PHE A 434 -53.85 -31.67 -44.73
C PHE A 434 -53.27 -33.08 -44.59
N GLY A 435 -54.10 -34.00 -44.08
CA GLY A 435 -53.71 -35.37 -43.85
C GLY A 435 -53.28 -36.11 -45.14
N ILE A 436 -51.98 -36.39 -45.25
CA ILE A 436 -51.47 -37.51 -46.05
C ILE A 436 -51.07 -38.65 -45.11
N THR A 437 -51.72 -39.79 -45.33
CA THR A 437 -51.42 -41.13 -44.79
C THR A 437 -51.41 -41.31 -43.27
N GLN A 438 -52.62 -41.59 -42.78
CA GLN A 438 -52.90 -42.63 -41.80
C GLN A 438 -52.04 -43.91 -42.04
N TYR A 439 -51.60 -44.55 -40.94
CA TYR A 439 -50.75 -45.76 -40.83
C TYR A 439 -49.24 -45.61 -41.07
N VAL A 440 -48.47 -45.51 -39.96
CA VAL A 440 -47.49 -46.54 -39.53
C VAL A 440 -47.04 -46.30 -38.06
N GLN A 441 -46.91 -47.40 -37.31
CA GLN A 441 -46.21 -47.59 -36.01
C GLN A 441 -46.57 -46.74 -34.77
N GLU A 442 -47.51 -47.31 -34.01
CA GLU A 442 -47.30 -47.81 -32.63
C GLU A 442 -45.89 -47.67 -32.00
N ALA A 443 -45.81 -46.74 -31.05
CA ALA A 443 -45.29 -46.88 -29.68
C ALA A 443 -43.77 -47.05 -29.33
N VAL A 444 -43.48 -46.54 -28.12
CA VAL A 444 -42.37 -46.86 -27.19
C VAL A 444 -41.00 -46.18 -27.40
N LYS A 445 -40.74 -45.17 -26.54
CA LYS A 445 -39.42 -44.73 -26.01
C LYS A 445 -38.43 -44.15 -27.06
N SER A 446 -37.44 -43.33 -26.70
CA SER A 446 -37.11 -42.57 -25.48
C SER A 446 -35.84 -41.78 -25.79
N HIS A 447 -35.64 -40.60 -25.17
CA HIS A 447 -34.31 -39.96 -25.05
C HIS A 447 -33.67 -39.57 -26.41
N SER A 448 -32.85 -38.55 -26.58
CA SER A 448 -32.23 -37.50 -25.75
C SER A 448 -31.18 -36.85 -26.68
N LEU A 449 -30.47 -35.82 -26.18
CA LEU A 449 -29.28 -35.21 -26.80
C LEU A 449 -29.64 -34.19 -27.90
N GLN A 450 -29.49 -32.88 -27.66
CA GLN A 450 -28.30 -32.08 -27.32
C GLN A 450 -27.38 -31.83 -28.53
N GLN A 451 -27.45 -30.60 -29.04
CA GLN A 451 -26.30 -29.69 -29.11
C GLN A 451 -26.85 -28.25 -29.27
N GLN A 452 -26.48 -27.15 -28.59
CA GLN A 452 -25.53 -26.76 -27.54
C GLN A 452 -24.79 -25.50 -28.04
N GLU A 453 -25.18 -24.34 -27.53
CA GLU A 453 -24.33 -23.18 -27.22
C GLU A 453 -25.13 -22.41 -26.14
N ALA A 454 -24.70 -22.41 -24.88
CA ALA A 454 -23.72 -21.44 -24.37
C ALA A 454 -24.18 -20.00 -24.70
N THR A 455 -24.92 -19.32 -23.84
CA THR A 455 -24.39 -18.87 -22.54
C THR A 455 -25.52 -18.46 -21.59
N ASP A 456 -25.92 -19.34 -20.65
CA ASP A 456 -26.58 -18.87 -19.41
C ASP A 456 -25.50 -18.41 -18.42
N SER A 457 -24.72 -17.44 -18.89
CA SER A 457 -23.84 -16.64 -18.05
C SER A 457 -24.75 -15.74 -17.23
N THR A 458 -25.06 -16.18 -16.02
CA THR A 458 -25.57 -15.35 -14.91
C THR A 458 -26.34 -14.12 -15.37
N ARG A 459 -27.67 -14.22 -15.40
CA ARG A 459 -28.56 -13.05 -15.28
C ARG A 459 -28.39 -12.40 -13.89
N SER A 460 -27.17 -11.95 -13.57
CA SER A 460 -26.99 -10.77 -12.75
C SER A 460 -27.60 -9.64 -13.58
N VAL A 461 -28.87 -9.35 -13.29
CA VAL A 461 -29.40 -8.02 -13.55
C VAL A 461 -28.45 -7.07 -12.81
N ARG A 462 -27.51 -6.47 -13.55
CA ARG A 462 -26.69 -5.37 -13.07
C ARG A 462 -27.53 -4.08 -13.10
N GLY A 463 -28.75 -4.18 -12.56
CA GLY A 463 -29.22 -3.10 -11.73
C GLY A 463 -28.19 -2.99 -10.61
N GLU A 464 -27.59 -1.81 -10.47
CA GLU A 464 -26.68 -1.57 -9.37
C GLU A 464 -27.46 -1.75 -8.08
N ILE A 465 -27.20 -2.85 -7.36
CA ILE A 465 -27.70 -3.03 -5.99
C ILE A 465 -26.94 -2.01 -5.14
N GLN A 466 -27.41 -0.77 -5.15
CA GLN A 466 -26.87 0.29 -4.32
C GLN A 466 -27.18 -0.05 -2.86
N THR A 467 -26.18 -0.61 -2.18
CA THR A 467 -26.22 -0.93 -0.75
C THR A 467 -26.27 0.36 0.06
N LYS A 468 -27.48 0.84 0.34
CA LYS A 468 -27.68 2.06 1.11
C LYS A 468 -27.45 1.79 2.58
N THR A 469 -26.25 2.11 3.05
CA THR A 469 -25.92 2.14 4.48
C THR A 469 -26.38 3.46 5.07
N THR A 470 -27.22 3.39 6.11
CA THR A 470 -27.72 4.54 6.86
C THR A 470 -27.17 4.50 8.29
N PHE A 471 -26.80 5.66 8.81
CA PHE A 471 -26.24 5.81 10.16
C PHE A 471 -27.13 6.75 10.97
N GLN A 472 -27.58 6.29 12.14
CA GLN A 472 -28.32 7.09 13.10
C GLN A 472 -27.49 7.20 14.38
N ARG A 473 -27.25 8.43 14.84
CA ARG A 473 -26.43 8.73 16.02
C ARG A 473 -27.28 9.43 17.08
N SER A 474 -27.03 9.13 18.33
CA SER A 474 -27.60 9.84 19.48
C SER A 474 -26.59 9.84 20.63
N ALA A 475 -26.64 10.87 21.48
CA ALA A 475 -25.82 10.96 22.67
C ALA A 475 -26.57 11.69 23.80
N LYS A 476 -26.29 11.27 25.03
CA LYS A 476 -26.73 11.88 26.29
C LYS A 476 -25.47 12.40 26.99
N GLY A 477 -25.14 13.66 26.68
CA GLY A 477 -23.94 14.35 27.18
C GLY A 477 -22.86 14.50 26.12
N ASN A 478 -21.64 14.77 26.59
CA ASN A 478 -20.54 15.30 25.79
C ASN A 478 -19.79 14.27 24.92
N VAL A 479 -19.88 12.98 25.27
CA VAL A 479 -19.17 11.90 24.57
C VAL A 479 -20.11 11.23 23.58
N THR A 480 -19.67 11.10 22.33
CA THR A 480 -20.44 10.51 21.23
C THR A 480 -19.67 9.37 20.55
N ILE A 481 -20.35 8.51 19.80
CA ILE A 481 -19.71 7.53 18.91
C ILE A 481 -19.64 8.19 17.51
N SER A 482 -18.43 8.60 17.11
CA SER A 482 -18.18 9.40 15.91
C SER A 482 -17.92 8.56 14.67
N GLU A 483 -17.40 7.34 14.82
CA GLU A 483 -17.29 6.40 13.71
C GLU A 483 -17.36 4.94 14.18
N CYS A 484 -17.78 4.07 13.28
CA CYS A 484 -17.68 2.62 13.40
C CYS A 484 -17.25 2.11 12.02
N ASP A 485 -16.09 1.46 11.92
CA ASP A 485 -15.63 0.95 10.63
C ASP A 485 -16.62 -0.12 10.10
N PRO A 486 -17.10 -0.03 8.83
CA PRO A 486 -18.02 -0.99 8.26
C PRO A 486 -17.49 -2.43 8.19
N ASN A 487 -16.17 -2.60 8.17
CA ASN A 487 -15.49 -3.91 8.17
C ASN A 487 -15.21 -4.43 9.60
N GLY A 488 -15.66 -3.71 10.64
CA GLY A 488 -15.47 -4.09 12.03
C GLY A 488 -14.03 -3.96 12.54
N LYS A 489 -13.20 -3.08 11.97
CA LYS A 489 -11.82 -2.85 12.42
C LYS A 489 -11.73 -2.05 13.71
N PHE A 490 -12.53 -0.99 13.85
CA PHE A 490 -12.47 -0.07 14.98
C PHE A 490 -13.80 0.65 15.27
N VAL A 491 -13.89 1.23 16.47
CA VAL A 491 -14.95 2.15 16.91
C VAL A 491 -14.30 3.43 17.44
N VAL A 492 -14.79 4.60 17.04
CA VAL A 492 -14.26 5.92 17.46
C VAL A 492 -15.24 6.60 18.41
N LEU A 493 -14.74 7.02 19.56
CA LEU A 493 -15.42 7.89 20.51
C LEU A 493 -14.89 9.33 20.35
N GLU A 494 -15.76 10.32 20.49
CA GLU A 494 -15.41 11.74 20.38
C GLU A 494 -15.98 12.53 21.57
N ASN A 495 -15.14 13.31 22.23
CA ASN A 495 -15.60 14.32 23.18
C ASN A 495 -15.93 15.61 22.42
N THR A 496 -17.23 15.82 22.18
CA THR A 496 -17.77 16.97 21.43
C THR A 496 -17.74 18.28 22.24
N HIS A 497 -17.37 18.25 23.52
CA HIS A 497 -17.25 19.44 24.34
C HIS A 497 -15.95 20.19 24.05
N ARG A 498 -16.02 21.51 23.87
CA ARG A 498 -14.89 22.34 23.40
C ARG A 498 -13.80 22.63 24.43
N THR A 499 -14.12 22.57 25.72
CA THR A 499 -13.24 23.05 26.81
C THR A 499 -13.23 22.20 28.08
N LYS A 500 -13.87 21.01 28.05
CA LYS A 500 -14.02 20.15 29.24
C LYS A 500 -13.65 18.73 28.86
N ASP A 501 -12.72 18.17 29.61
CA ASP A 501 -12.30 16.79 29.49
C ASP A 501 -13.35 15.88 30.13
N GLU A 502 -13.61 14.73 29.51
CA GLU A 502 -14.63 13.78 29.96
C GLU A 502 -13.97 12.47 30.36
N ASN A 503 -14.19 12.02 31.60
CA ASN A 503 -13.78 10.69 32.02
C ASN A 503 -14.64 9.64 31.30
N VAL A 504 -13.97 8.71 30.62
CA VAL A 504 -14.56 7.58 29.91
C VAL A 504 -14.07 6.24 30.45
N GLY A 505 -13.17 6.23 31.44
CA GLY A 505 -12.73 5.03 32.12
C GLY A 505 -13.89 4.31 32.81
N GLY A 506 -13.89 2.97 32.74
CA GLY A 506 -14.98 2.14 33.25
C GLY A 506 -16.25 2.11 32.37
N CYS A 507 -16.38 2.99 31.36
CA CYS A 507 -17.47 2.90 30.39
C CYS A 507 -17.33 1.65 29.52
N LYS A 508 -18.46 1.08 29.11
CA LYS A 508 -18.53 -0.13 28.28
C LYS A 508 -19.04 0.19 26.88
N VAL A 509 -18.28 -0.19 25.87
CA VAL A 509 -18.71 -0.14 24.47
C VAL A 509 -19.31 -1.51 24.13
N LYS A 510 -20.63 -1.54 23.98
CA LYS A 510 -21.40 -2.72 23.56
C LYS A 510 -21.70 -2.63 22.08
N ARG A 511 -21.52 -3.71 21.32
CA ARG A 511 -21.86 -3.79 19.90
C ARG A 511 -22.67 -5.04 19.61
N LYS A 512 -23.94 -4.83 19.28
CA LYS A 512 -24.93 -5.85 18.97
C LYS A 512 -25.08 -5.99 17.47
N LEU A 513 -24.94 -7.23 16.99
CA LEU A 513 -24.93 -7.63 15.57
C LEU A 513 -26.16 -8.52 15.29
N ASP A 514 -26.68 -8.53 14.07
CA ASP A 514 -27.84 -9.36 13.66
C ASP A 514 -27.70 -10.82 14.12
N ASN A 515 -28.53 -11.23 15.09
CA ASN A 515 -28.61 -12.59 15.65
C ASN A 515 -27.26 -13.22 16.04
N ARG A 516 -26.27 -12.41 16.42
CA ARG A 516 -24.93 -12.84 16.87
C ARG A 516 -24.66 -12.38 18.30
N ARG A 517 -23.53 -12.85 18.88
CA ARG A 517 -23.08 -12.44 20.23
C ARG A 517 -22.95 -10.91 20.32
N GLU A 518 -23.37 -10.35 21.45
CA GLU A 518 -23.05 -8.95 21.79
C GLU A 518 -21.58 -8.87 22.18
N LEU A 519 -20.82 -8.01 21.51
CA LEU A 519 -19.43 -7.73 21.83
C LEU A 519 -19.38 -6.64 22.90
N VAL A 520 -18.62 -6.84 23.98
CA VAL A 520 -18.54 -5.87 25.08
C VAL A 520 -17.07 -5.60 25.41
N TYR A 521 -16.62 -4.38 25.14
CA TYR A 521 -15.34 -3.86 25.61
C TYR A 521 -15.56 -2.97 26.82
N THR A 522 -14.67 -3.05 27.82
CA THR A 522 -14.66 -2.12 28.97
C THR A 522 -13.42 -1.25 28.85
N ILE A 523 -13.60 0.07 28.82
CA ILE A 523 -12.49 1.03 28.76
C ILE A 523 -11.74 0.98 30.11
N PRO A 524 -10.41 0.87 30.13
CA PRO A 524 -9.63 0.87 31.37
C PRO A 524 -9.95 2.06 32.28
N GLU A 525 -9.85 1.87 33.59
CA GLU A 525 -10.07 2.96 34.55
C GLU A 525 -9.01 4.07 34.40
N GLY A 526 -9.38 5.31 34.72
CA GLY A 526 -8.49 6.48 34.62
C GLY A 526 -8.35 7.09 33.21
N ILE A 527 -8.95 6.51 32.17
CA ILE A 527 -8.92 7.10 30.82
C ILE A 527 -9.82 8.34 30.73
N VAL A 528 -9.20 9.51 30.59
CA VAL A 528 -9.85 10.79 30.34
C VAL A 528 -9.69 11.17 28.87
N LEU A 529 -10.80 11.50 28.20
CA LEU A 529 -10.83 11.94 26.81
C LEU A 529 -10.83 13.48 26.76
N PRO A 530 -9.76 14.13 26.28
CA PRO A 530 -9.67 15.58 26.31
C PRO A 530 -10.71 16.28 25.44
N ALA A 531 -10.97 17.54 25.73
CA ALA A 531 -11.91 18.38 25.00
C ALA A 531 -11.62 18.42 23.49
N GLY A 532 -12.65 18.17 22.66
CA GLY A 532 -12.53 18.14 21.20
C GLY A 532 -11.65 17.02 20.62
N GLN A 533 -11.23 16.04 21.43
CA GLN A 533 -10.40 14.91 20.97
C GLN A 533 -11.22 13.65 20.71
N MET A 534 -10.64 12.78 19.89
CA MET A 534 -11.18 11.46 19.56
C MET A 534 -10.29 10.35 20.14
N MET A 535 -10.92 9.22 20.46
CA MET A 535 -10.26 7.97 20.88
C MET A 535 -10.75 6.83 20.00
N THR A 536 -9.82 6.12 19.37
CA THR A 536 -10.14 4.94 18.55
C THR A 536 -9.90 3.66 19.33
N ILE A 537 -10.84 2.72 19.28
CA ILE A 537 -10.73 1.39 19.89
C ILE A 537 -10.66 0.37 18.78
N TYR A 538 -9.48 -0.13 18.49
CA TYR A 538 -9.22 -1.13 17.46
C TYR A 538 -9.54 -2.54 17.99
N ALA A 539 -10.04 -3.41 17.12
CA ALA A 539 -10.03 -4.84 17.38
C ALA A 539 -8.60 -5.39 17.25
N ARG A 540 -8.32 -6.52 17.91
CA ARG A 540 -6.98 -7.12 17.89
C ARG A 540 -6.55 -7.45 16.45
N ASP A 541 -5.27 -7.25 16.16
CA ASP A 541 -4.64 -7.54 14.86
C ASP A 541 -5.17 -6.69 13.66
N GLN A 542 -5.97 -5.64 13.89
CA GLN A 542 -6.52 -4.77 12.83
C GLN A 542 -5.71 -3.49 12.55
N GLY A 543 -4.41 -3.47 12.89
CA GLY A 543 -3.49 -2.37 12.57
C GLY A 543 -3.56 -1.13 13.49
N GLY A 544 -4.11 -1.29 14.70
CA GLY A 544 -4.12 -0.23 15.72
C GLY A 544 -2.94 -0.32 16.69
N VAL A 545 -2.31 0.80 17.01
CA VAL A 545 -1.26 0.90 18.04
C VAL A 545 -1.89 1.24 19.39
N HIS A 546 -1.53 0.53 20.47
CA HIS A 546 -2.01 0.84 21.82
C HIS A 546 -1.34 2.12 22.35
N ASN A 547 -2.10 3.22 22.48
CA ASN A 547 -1.59 4.52 22.93
C ASN A 547 -2.70 5.33 23.66
N PRO A 548 -3.03 4.98 24.91
CA PRO A 548 -4.07 5.66 25.68
C PRO A 548 -3.72 7.13 25.95
N PRO A 549 -4.67 8.09 25.92
CA PRO A 549 -6.11 7.92 25.68
C PRO A 549 -6.49 8.03 24.18
N LYS A 550 -5.55 8.11 23.24
CA LYS A 550 -5.84 8.32 21.81
C LYS A 550 -6.26 7.04 21.09
N SER A 551 -5.68 5.91 21.48
CA SER A 551 -5.90 4.61 20.84
C SER A 551 -5.86 3.48 21.86
N LEU A 552 -6.84 2.59 21.79
CA LEU A 552 -6.97 1.39 22.61
C LEU A 552 -7.11 0.15 21.73
N ILE A 553 -6.76 -1.01 22.28
CA ILE A 553 -6.94 -2.32 21.63
C ILE A 553 -7.92 -3.18 22.43
N PHE A 554 -8.86 -3.81 21.74
CA PHE A 554 -9.76 -4.82 22.27
C PHE A 554 -9.15 -6.21 22.09
N GLU A 555 -8.25 -6.58 23.01
CA GLU A 555 -7.50 -7.85 22.97
C GLU A 555 -8.37 -9.12 22.93
N GLY A 556 -9.62 -9.04 23.40
CA GLY A 556 -10.54 -10.17 23.44
C GLY A 556 -11.14 -10.58 22.10
N GLU A 557 -11.16 -9.68 21.10
CA GLU A 557 -11.84 -9.90 19.82
C GLU A 557 -11.00 -9.35 18.66
N ASN A 558 -10.83 -10.15 17.60
CA ASN A 558 -10.10 -9.72 16.39
C ASN A 558 -10.97 -8.96 15.38
N THR A 559 -12.24 -8.73 15.69
CA THR A 559 -13.15 -7.85 14.94
C THR A 559 -14.29 -7.34 15.82
N TRP A 560 -14.71 -6.09 15.58
CA TRP A 560 -15.98 -5.53 16.06
C TRP A 560 -17.20 -6.06 15.30
N GLY A 561 -17.00 -6.91 14.30
CA GLY A 561 -18.05 -7.60 13.56
C GLY A 561 -18.76 -6.75 12.51
N ILE A 562 -19.25 -7.47 11.50
CA ILE A 562 -19.93 -6.99 10.29
C ILE A 562 -21.35 -7.56 10.29
N GLY A 563 -22.34 -6.75 9.89
CA GLY A 563 -23.76 -7.09 9.87
C GLY A 563 -24.59 -6.09 9.05
N ALA A 564 -25.87 -6.38 8.86
CA ALA A 564 -26.80 -5.51 8.14
C ALA A 564 -27.47 -4.50 9.08
N ASN A 565 -27.87 -4.90 10.29
CA ASN A 565 -28.24 -4.01 11.38
C ASN A 565 -27.23 -4.17 12.52
N ILE A 566 -26.57 -3.08 12.87
CA ILE A 566 -25.59 -3.04 13.95
C ILE A 566 -25.97 -1.89 14.89
N VAL A 567 -26.01 -2.16 16.20
CA VAL A 567 -26.20 -1.14 17.22
C VAL A 567 -24.97 -1.14 18.12
N THR A 568 -24.24 -0.03 18.15
CA THR A 568 -23.12 0.21 19.06
C THR A 568 -23.55 1.22 20.11
N THR A 569 -23.45 0.86 21.39
CA THR A 569 -23.88 1.68 22.53
C THR A 569 -22.72 1.86 23.50
N LEU A 570 -22.44 3.10 23.88
CA LEU A 570 -21.57 3.46 25.00
C LEU A 570 -22.41 3.53 26.27
N VAL A 571 -22.05 2.74 27.28
CA VAL A 571 -22.76 2.61 28.56
C VAL A 571 -21.84 3.05 29.69
N ASN A 572 -22.33 3.86 30.64
CA ASN A 572 -21.54 4.32 31.79
C ASN A 572 -21.31 3.19 32.82
N SER A 573 -20.49 3.46 33.84
CA SER A 573 -20.35 2.61 35.05
C SER A 573 -21.71 2.22 35.66
N ASP A 574 -22.66 3.15 35.65
CA ASP A 574 -23.97 3.03 36.30
C ASP A 574 -25.00 2.29 35.44
N GLY A 575 -24.62 1.82 34.24
CA GLY A 575 -25.50 1.12 33.31
C GLY A 575 -26.31 2.02 32.37
N GLU A 576 -26.18 3.35 32.47
CA GLU A 576 -26.88 4.29 31.59
C GLU A 576 -26.25 4.40 30.19
N GLU A 577 -27.07 4.44 29.15
CA GLU A 577 -26.62 4.65 27.76
C GLU A 577 -26.22 6.11 27.51
N ARG A 578 -24.92 6.38 27.36
CA ARG A 578 -24.34 7.70 27.05
C ARG A 578 -24.35 8.03 25.56
N ALA A 579 -24.18 7.05 24.67
CA ALA A 579 -24.26 7.28 23.22
C ALA A 579 -24.65 6.01 22.46
N THR A 580 -25.33 6.18 21.34
CA THR A 580 -25.77 5.07 20.46
C THR A 580 -25.51 5.42 19.00
N HIS A 581 -24.86 4.51 18.29
CA HIS A 581 -24.63 4.54 16.86
C HIS A 581 -25.29 3.31 16.23
N THR A 582 -26.35 3.52 15.45
CA THR A 582 -27.06 2.47 14.72
C THR A 582 -26.72 2.55 13.24
N GLN A 583 -26.17 1.47 12.70
CA GLN A 583 -25.89 1.27 11.28
C GLN A 583 -26.94 0.31 10.71
N LYS A 584 -27.63 0.71 9.63
CA LYS A 584 -28.57 -0.12 8.88
C LYS A 584 -28.23 -0.11 7.40
N THR A 585 -27.81 -1.27 6.89
CA THR A 585 -27.47 -1.53 5.50
C THR A 585 -28.65 -2.22 4.82
N VAL A 586 -29.36 -1.50 3.95
CA VAL A 586 -30.48 -2.06 3.18
C VAL A 586 -30.03 -2.29 1.74
N GLN A 587 -30.23 -3.51 1.23
CA GLN A 587 -30.15 -3.77 -0.20
C GLN A 587 -31.45 -3.28 -0.84
N VAL A 588 -31.38 -2.15 -1.56
CA VAL A 588 -32.52 -1.65 -2.34
C VAL A 588 -32.44 -2.30 -3.72
N GLY A 589 -33.36 -3.21 -3.99
CA GLY A 589 -33.61 -3.70 -5.34
C GLY A 589 -34.49 -2.71 -6.11
N HIS A 590 -34.11 -2.41 -7.35
CA HIS A 590 -34.94 -1.72 -8.33
C HIS A 590 -35.59 -2.74 -9.27
#